data_AF-A0A5M9M994-F1
#
_entry.id   AF-A0A5M9M994-F1
#
_cell.length_a   1.000
_cell.length_b   1.000
_cell.length_c   1.000
_cell.angle_alpha   90.00
_cell.angle_beta   90.00
_cell.angle_gamma   90.00
#
_symmetry.space_group_name_H-M   'P 1'
#
loop_
_entity.id
_entity.type
_entity.pdbx_description
1 polymer ?
#
loop_
_entity_poly.entity_id
_entity_poly.type
_entity_poly.pdbx_seq_one_letter_code
_entity_poly.pdbx_strand_id
1 'polypeptide(L)'
;MKTLFRTTLAIATTMIPLLAHASVETPGLLPAPPMGFNNWARFMCDLNETLFVETADRMVSNGLLSAGYEWINLDDCWMTHERASNGSLEWNSTLFPRGLPWLGEYVKGKGFRFGIYEDAGTQTCGGYPGSLGHEQQDAETFASWGVEYLKLDGCNVSPQGGRTLQEEYEHLYSMWHGILSGMEKPLVFSESAPAYFVNEKSLTDWYKVMGWVPGYGELARHSNDIIVYGGQGSAWDSVMLNYHYNTLVARYQRPGYYNDPDFLIVDHPGLTMDEKRSQFALWASFSAPLIISAYMPDVTEEELAFLTNRALIEVDQDPKAQQATLASRDQSLDVLTRSLANGDRLVTVLNRGSGSTSHSVPVSWLGLSSECAYDAENLWDGSKQKVDGQIKVQLASHATGVYRLHLPEGCETVIPTGLVFNTKSGNCLTEANGSVRFEACKGDESQIWQMRSSGELRPLSQTERCLTARGKAVSLEPCKGDAQKWSYGLSGNLKNDNTESCLTEGLEVLSSCGQEMDSQVFGLPSGVHLFE
;
A
#
# COMPACT_ATOMS: atom_id res chain seq x y z
N MET A 1 -11.48 69.91 39.28
CA MET A 1 -12.20 68.66 38.95
C MET A 1 -12.38 68.59 37.44
N LYS A 2 -11.63 67.71 36.77
CA LYS A 2 -11.93 67.16 35.44
C LYS A 2 -10.98 65.98 35.23
N THR A 3 -11.45 64.81 35.64
CA THR A 3 -10.77 63.52 35.56
C THR A 3 -10.90 62.99 34.14
N LEU A 4 -9.80 62.85 33.40
CA LEU A 4 -9.79 62.17 32.10
C LEU A 4 -9.72 60.64 32.34
N PHE A 5 -10.78 59.94 31.97
CA PHE A 5 -10.79 58.48 31.85
C PHE A 5 -10.02 58.07 30.59
N ARG A 6 -8.98 57.24 30.75
CA ARG A 6 -8.32 56.52 29.66
C ARG A 6 -9.16 55.28 29.34
N THR A 7 -9.75 55.24 28.16
CA THR A 7 -10.44 54.06 27.63
C THR A 7 -9.40 53.11 27.05
N THR A 8 -9.20 51.96 27.70
CA THR A 8 -8.33 50.89 27.20
C THR A 8 -9.06 50.15 26.08
N LEU A 9 -8.60 50.30 24.83
CA LEU A 9 -9.12 49.57 23.68
C LEU A 9 -8.57 48.14 23.73
N ALA A 10 -9.41 47.16 24.05
CA ALA A 10 -9.05 45.75 23.97
C ALA A 10 -9.02 45.34 22.48
N ILE A 11 -7.81 45.11 21.95
CA ILE A 11 -7.62 44.52 20.63
C ILE A 11 -7.95 43.04 20.76
N ALA A 12 -9.10 42.64 20.22
CA ALA A 12 -9.45 41.23 20.07
C ALA A 12 -8.57 40.64 18.96
N THR A 13 -7.51 39.93 19.34
CA THR A 13 -6.71 39.11 18.44
C THR A 13 -7.59 37.95 17.97
N THR A 14 -8.09 38.04 16.74
CA THR A 14 -8.70 36.92 16.04
C THR A 14 -7.59 35.90 15.78
N MET A 15 -7.59 34.80 16.54
CA MET A 15 -6.81 33.61 16.19
C MET A 15 -7.38 33.06 14.89
N ILE A 16 -6.71 33.35 13.78
CA ILE A 16 -6.88 32.59 12.55
C ILE A 16 -6.39 31.18 12.88
N PRO A 17 -7.21 30.13 12.75
CA PRO A 17 -6.73 28.77 12.94
C PRO A 17 -5.63 28.57 11.89
N LEU A 18 -4.40 28.26 12.35
CA LEU A 18 -3.42 27.65 11.47
C LEU A 18 -4.07 26.36 10.96
N LEU A 19 -4.53 26.37 9.71
CA LEU A 19 -4.65 25.14 8.95
C LEU A 19 -3.25 24.56 8.93
N ALA A 20 -3.02 23.55 9.77
CA ALA A 20 -1.89 22.66 9.63
C ALA A 20 -2.00 22.07 8.23
N HIS A 21 -1.28 22.66 7.29
CA HIS A 21 -0.90 21.94 6.10
C HIS A 21 0.01 20.85 6.65
N ALA A 22 -0.45 19.60 6.61
CA ALA A 22 0.43 18.47 6.78
C ALA A 22 1.67 18.77 5.94
N SER A 23 2.82 18.83 6.61
CA SER A 23 4.09 18.95 5.93
C SER A 23 4.18 17.72 5.05
N VAL A 24 3.88 17.90 3.76
CA VAL A 24 4.40 17.02 2.73
C VAL A 24 5.90 17.24 2.86
N GLU A 25 6.58 16.41 3.65
CA GLU A 25 7.99 16.19 3.43
C GLU A 25 8.06 15.88 1.95
N THR A 26 8.63 16.80 1.17
CA THR A 26 8.87 16.57 -0.25
C THR A 26 9.49 15.18 -0.32
N PRO A 27 8.83 14.18 -0.94
CA PRO A 27 9.30 12.80 -0.91
C PRO A 27 10.51 12.69 -1.84
N GLY A 28 11.60 13.38 -1.48
CA GLY A 28 12.73 13.64 -2.36
C GLY A 28 13.51 12.37 -2.64
N LEU A 29 13.47 11.40 -1.72
CA LEU A 29 14.14 10.13 -1.88
C LEU A 29 13.33 9.15 -2.75
N LEU A 30 12.01 9.09 -2.55
CA LEU A 30 11.10 8.22 -3.32
C LEU A 30 9.74 8.91 -3.64
N PRO A 31 9.69 9.74 -4.68
CA PRO A 31 8.52 10.58 -4.97
C PRO A 31 7.30 9.84 -5.54
N ALA A 32 7.51 8.62 -6.02
CA ALA A 32 6.51 7.70 -6.55
C ALA A 32 6.94 6.27 -6.22
N PRO A 33 6.02 5.27 -6.20
CA PRO A 33 6.39 3.91 -5.89
C PRO A 33 7.42 3.39 -6.91
N PRO A 34 8.43 2.60 -6.50
CA PRO A 34 9.52 2.21 -7.37
C PRO A 34 9.03 1.23 -8.45
N MET A 35 9.49 1.45 -9.67
CA MET A 35 9.28 0.54 -10.80
C MET A 35 10.63 -0.04 -11.22
N GLY A 36 10.73 -1.36 -11.39
CA GLY A 36 12.01 -1.96 -11.75
C GLY A 36 12.01 -3.47 -11.82
N PHE A 37 13.15 -4.06 -11.46
CA PHE A 37 13.40 -5.49 -11.45
C PHE A 37 13.99 -5.96 -10.12
N ASN A 38 13.64 -7.17 -9.71
CA ASN A 38 14.32 -7.92 -8.66
C ASN A 38 14.35 -9.42 -9.03
N ASN A 39 15.46 -10.13 -8.77
CA ASN A 39 15.63 -11.52 -9.18
C ASN A 39 14.88 -12.56 -8.32
N TRP A 40 14.45 -12.24 -7.10
CA TRP A 40 14.11 -13.23 -6.07
C TRP A 40 13.00 -14.21 -6.46
N ALA A 41 11.81 -13.72 -6.80
CA ALA A 41 10.69 -14.62 -7.09
C ALA A 41 10.95 -15.49 -8.33
N ARG A 42 11.74 -15.02 -9.31
CA ARG A 42 12.05 -15.82 -10.50
C ARG A 42 13.23 -16.79 -10.32
N PHE A 43 14.28 -16.36 -9.64
CA PHE A 43 15.59 -17.03 -9.66
C PHE A 43 16.07 -17.48 -8.29
N MET A 44 15.58 -16.90 -7.19
CA MET A 44 16.13 -17.09 -5.85
C MET A 44 17.67 -16.90 -5.90
N CYS A 45 18.43 -17.88 -5.41
CA CYS A 45 19.90 -17.89 -5.47
C CYS A 45 20.50 -18.32 -6.83
N ASP A 46 19.71 -18.68 -7.85
CA ASP A 46 20.22 -19.02 -9.20
C ASP A 46 20.50 -17.76 -10.01
N LEU A 47 21.51 -17.01 -9.55
CA LEU A 47 21.85 -15.68 -10.04
C LEU A 47 23.33 -15.58 -10.39
N ASN A 48 23.67 -14.66 -11.28
CA ASN A 48 25.05 -14.26 -11.57
C ASN A 48 25.08 -12.88 -12.24
N GLU A 49 26.26 -12.33 -12.46
CA GLU A 49 26.45 -11.04 -13.14
C GLU A 49 25.78 -10.97 -14.52
N THR A 50 25.82 -12.06 -15.30
CA THR A 50 25.19 -12.12 -16.63
C THR A 50 23.68 -11.91 -16.56
N LEU A 51 23.01 -12.49 -15.55
CA LEU A 51 21.57 -12.29 -15.34
C LEU A 51 21.21 -10.80 -15.27
N PHE A 52 21.94 -10.01 -14.48
CA PHE A 52 21.67 -8.59 -14.29
C PHE A 52 22.05 -7.76 -15.53
N VAL A 53 23.16 -8.12 -16.20
CA VAL A 53 23.59 -7.49 -17.45
C VAL A 53 22.54 -7.69 -18.55
N GLU A 54 22.11 -8.93 -18.78
CA GLU A 54 21.09 -9.24 -19.78
C GLU A 54 19.74 -8.63 -19.43
N THR A 55 19.36 -8.65 -18.15
CA THR A 55 18.13 -8.01 -17.67
C THR A 55 18.13 -6.51 -17.97
N ALA A 56 19.19 -5.79 -17.61
CA ALA A 56 19.32 -4.37 -17.91
C ALA A 56 19.28 -4.09 -19.42
N ASP A 57 20.05 -4.85 -20.23
CA ASP A 57 20.05 -4.71 -21.68
C ASP A 57 18.67 -4.96 -22.30
N ARG A 58 17.95 -5.98 -21.82
CA ARG A 58 16.62 -6.31 -22.30
C ARG A 58 15.57 -5.29 -21.91
N MET A 59 15.59 -4.80 -20.66
CA MET A 59 14.66 -3.77 -20.20
C MET A 59 14.85 -2.45 -20.96
N VAL A 60 16.08 -2.10 -21.37
CA VAL A 60 16.30 -0.99 -22.31
C VAL A 60 15.69 -1.29 -23.68
N SER A 61 16.02 -2.45 -24.27
CA SER A 61 15.59 -2.78 -25.64
C SER A 61 14.09 -2.97 -25.80
N ASN A 62 13.40 -3.45 -24.76
CA ASN A 62 11.96 -3.72 -24.75
C ASN A 62 11.15 -2.51 -24.26
N GLY A 63 11.80 -1.36 -24.00
CA GLY A 63 11.14 -0.11 -23.65
C GLY A 63 10.70 0.03 -22.19
N LEU A 64 10.99 -0.94 -21.32
CA LEU A 64 10.64 -0.87 -19.90
C LEU A 64 11.32 0.31 -19.20
N LEU A 65 12.61 0.57 -19.46
CA LEU A 65 13.26 1.77 -18.92
C LEU A 65 12.55 3.06 -19.35
N SER A 66 12.13 3.14 -20.62
CA SER A 66 11.39 4.30 -21.14
C SER A 66 9.97 4.42 -20.57
N ALA A 67 9.39 3.32 -20.10
CA ALA A 67 8.10 3.28 -19.43
C ALA A 67 8.19 3.64 -17.94
N GLY A 68 9.41 3.80 -17.38
CA GLY A 68 9.64 4.23 -16.00
C GLY A 68 10.28 3.18 -15.09
N TYR A 69 10.55 1.98 -15.58
CA TYR A 69 11.22 0.93 -14.79
C TYR A 69 12.71 1.26 -14.64
N GLU A 70 13.07 1.99 -13.59
CA GLU A 70 14.42 2.53 -13.38
C GLU A 70 15.27 1.72 -12.40
N TRP A 71 14.70 0.80 -11.62
CA TRP A 71 15.45 0.04 -10.62
C TRP A 71 15.92 -1.34 -11.11
N ILE A 72 17.17 -1.70 -10.82
CA ILE A 72 17.69 -3.07 -10.89
C ILE A 72 18.16 -3.45 -9.48
N ASN A 73 17.39 -4.30 -8.80
CA ASN A 73 17.65 -4.70 -7.43
C ASN A 73 18.21 -6.13 -7.39
N LEU A 74 19.37 -6.28 -6.77
CA LEU A 74 20.00 -7.57 -6.47
C LEU A 74 19.49 -8.08 -5.12
N ASP A 75 18.85 -9.24 -5.11
CA ASP A 75 18.37 -9.90 -3.90
C ASP A 75 19.43 -10.80 -3.24
N ASP A 76 19.04 -11.61 -2.27
CA ASP A 76 19.93 -12.46 -1.45
C ASP A 76 20.86 -13.39 -2.29
N CYS A 77 21.82 -14.02 -1.60
CA CYS A 77 22.78 -15.00 -2.14
C CYS A 77 23.91 -14.43 -3.00
N TRP A 78 24.13 -13.11 -2.97
CA TRP A 78 25.18 -12.46 -3.76
C TRP A 78 26.60 -12.56 -3.16
N MET A 79 26.68 -12.78 -1.85
CA MET A 79 27.90 -12.68 -1.05
C MET A 79 28.57 -14.05 -0.81
N THR A 80 29.78 -14.03 -0.25
CA THR A 80 30.42 -15.21 0.32
C THR A 80 29.75 -15.64 1.62
N HIS A 81 29.87 -16.90 2.01
CA HIS A 81 29.31 -17.39 3.29
C HIS A 81 30.06 -16.89 4.54
N GLU A 82 31.19 -16.22 4.37
CA GLU A 82 31.98 -15.66 5.45
C GLU A 82 32.29 -14.19 5.14
N ARG A 83 32.28 -13.36 6.18
CA ARG A 83 32.84 -12.01 6.14
C ARG A 83 34.36 -12.07 6.07
N ALA A 84 34.97 -11.04 5.51
CA ALA A 84 36.41 -10.83 5.59
C ALA A 84 36.86 -10.72 7.06
N SER A 85 38.17 -10.87 7.30
CA SER A 85 38.76 -10.79 8.65
C SER A 85 38.57 -9.42 9.34
N ASN A 86 38.29 -8.37 8.57
CA ASN A 86 37.97 -7.03 9.06
C ASN A 86 36.45 -6.80 9.25
N GLY A 87 35.62 -7.84 9.12
CA GLY A 87 34.17 -7.78 9.24
C GLY A 87 33.42 -7.35 7.98
N SER A 88 34.10 -7.00 6.88
CA SER A 88 33.42 -6.55 5.65
C SER A 88 32.73 -7.72 4.92
N LEU A 89 31.60 -7.44 4.29
CA LEU A 89 30.99 -8.34 3.31
C LEU A 89 31.89 -8.47 2.06
N GLU A 90 31.97 -9.68 1.51
CA GLU A 90 32.63 -9.93 0.23
C GLU A 90 31.62 -10.52 -0.77
N TRP A 91 31.62 -10.03 -2.01
CA TRP A 91 30.78 -10.63 -3.05
C TRP A 91 31.38 -11.97 -3.50
N ASN A 92 30.54 -12.88 -3.96
CA ASN A 92 31.01 -14.12 -4.56
C ASN A 92 31.64 -13.85 -5.94
N SER A 93 32.97 -13.91 -6.04
CA SER A 93 33.69 -13.63 -7.29
C SER A 93 33.47 -14.66 -8.41
N THR A 94 32.85 -15.81 -8.13
CA THR A 94 32.42 -16.75 -9.17
C THR A 94 31.10 -16.29 -9.80
N LEU A 95 30.17 -15.77 -8.99
CA LEU A 95 28.90 -15.21 -9.47
C LEU A 95 29.09 -13.83 -10.10
N PHE A 96 29.97 -13.01 -9.51
CA PHE A 96 30.28 -11.63 -9.89
C PHE A 96 31.78 -11.42 -10.13
N PRO A 97 32.33 -11.93 -11.26
CA PRO A 97 33.76 -11.90 -11.54
C PRO A 97 34.33 -10.49 -11.71
N ARG A 98 33.52 -9.48 -12.06
CA ARG A 98 33.95 -8.07 -12.11
C ARG A 98 33.61 -7.30 -10.83
N GLY A 99 32.84 -7.90 -9.93
CA GLY A 99 32.43 -7.35 -8.64
C GLY A 99 31.22 -6.42 -8.69
N LEU A 100 30.58 -6.24 -7.54
CA LEU A 100 29.38 -5.40 -7.42
C LEU A 100 29.61 -3.91 -7.74
N PRO A 101 30.76 -3.27 -7.44
CA PRO A 101 31.02 -1.92 -7.91
C PRO A 101 30.97 -1.79 -9.43
N TRP A 102 31.48 -2.80 -10.15
CA TRP A 102 31.42 -2.81 -11.61
C TRP A 102 29.98 -2.98 -12.10
N LEU A 103 29.20 -3.86 -11.47
CA LEU A 103 27.80 -4.08 -11.83
C LEU A 103 26.95 -2.81 -11.60
N GLY A 104 27.13 -2.15 -10.45
CA GLY A 104 26.46 -0.88 -10.15
C GLY A 104 26.77 0.19 -11.20
N GLU A 105 28.05 0.37 -11.57
CA GLU A 105 28.44 1.30 -12.63
C GLU A 105 27.91 0.89 -14.02
N TYR A 106 27.82 -0.40 -14.32
CA TYR A 106 27.22 -0.88 -15.57
C TYR A 106 25.72 -0.56 -15.65
N VAL A 107 24.97 -0.90 -14.60
CA VAL A 107 23.52 -0.62 -14.47
C VAL A 107 23.26 0.88 -14.59
N LYS A 108 24.05 1.70 -13.88
CA LYS A 108 24.00 3.15 -13.96
C LYS A 108 24.34 3.70 -15.34
N GLY A 109 25.34 3.12 -16.01
CA GLY A 109 25.72 3.47 -17.38
C GLY A 109 24.62 3.20 -18.42
N LYS A 110 23.63 2.36 -18.10
CA LYS A 110 22.43 2.10 -18.91
C LYS A 110 21.27 3.06 -18.60
N GLY A 111 21.37 3.85 -17.53
CA GLY A 111 20.34 4.78 -17.07
C GLY A 111 19.44 4.23 -15.97
N PHE A 112 19.77 3.07 -15.39
CA PHE A 112 19.06 2.53 -14.22
C PHE A 112 19.73 2.97 -12.90
N ARG A 113 19.05 2.67 -11.80
CA ARG A 113 19.50 2.81 -10.41
C ARG A 113 19.70 1.41 -9.84
N PHE A 114 20.69 1.24 -8.97
CA PHE A 114 21.07 -0.06 -8.44
C PHE A 114 20.66 -0.22 -6.98
N GLY A 115 19.98 -1.33 -6.68
CA GLY A 115 19.59 -1.70 -5.31
C GLY A 115 20.24 -3.01 -4.87
N ILE A 116 20.36 -3.19 -3.56
CA ILE A 116 20.90 -4.39 -2.93
C ILE A 116 19.98 -4.92 -1.83
N TYR A 117 20.21 -6.18 -1.45
CA TYR A 117 19.56 -6.87 -0.36
C TYR A 117 20.52 -7.10 0.79
N GLU A 118 19.99 -7.01 2.01
CA GLU A 118 20.65 -7.42 3.23
C GLU A 118 19.63 -7.84 4.31
N ASP A 119 20.09 -8.33 5.46
CA ASP A 119 19.24 -8.75 6.57
C ASP A 119 19.61 -8.07 7.90
N ALA A 120 18.59 -7.69 8.70
CA ALA A 120 18.76 -7.09 10.02
C ALA A 120 19.29 -8.08 11.09
N GLY A 121 19.19 -9.39 10.83
CA GLY A 121 19.60 -10.46 11.73
C GLY A 121 21.06 -10.88 11.57
N THR A 122 21.39 -12.01 12.21
CA THR A 122 22.77 -12.56 12.20
C THR A 122 23.13 -13.25 10.89
N GLN A 123 22.13 -13.71 10.15
CA GLN A 123 22.26 -14.35 8.85
C GLN A 123 21.09 -13.91 7.97
N THR A 124 21.31 -13.82 6.67
CA THR A 124 20.23 -13.65 5.70
C THR A 124 19.30 -14.86 5.67
N CYS A 125 18.15 -14.73 5.02
CA CYS A 125 17.24 -15.84 4.82
C CYS A 125 17.89 -17.03 4.09
N GLY A 126 18.84 -16.76 3.18
CA GLY A 126 19.66 -17.76 2.48
C GLY A 126 20.83 -18.32 3.29
N GLY A 127 21.03 -17.90 4.54
CA GLY A 127 22.12 -18.38 5.40
C GLY A 127 23.49 -17.76 5.08
N TYR A 128 23.51 -16.56 4.51
CA TYR A 128 24.71 -15.75 4.33
C TYR A 128 24.91 -14.82 5.54
N PRO A 129 26.07 -14.19 5.73
CA PRO A 129 26.27 -13.26 6.85
C PRO A 129 25.25 -12.12 6.82
N GLY A 130 24.44 -11.97 7.88
CA GLY A 130 23.54 -10.83 8.05
C GLY A 130 24.28 -9.66 8.69
N SER A 131 23.61 -8.51 8.83
CA SER A 131 24.27 -7.25 9.20
C SER A 131 24.16 -6.85 10.66
N LEU A 132 23.60 -7.69 11.53
CA LEU A 132 23.55 -7.42 12.96
C LEU A 132 24.96 -7.17 13.55
N GLY A 133 25.19 -5.98 14.09
CA GLY A 133 26.47 -5.51 14.62
C GLY A 133 27.45 -4.93 13.60
N HIS A 134 27.06 -4.86 12.32
CA HIS A 134 27.85 -4.34 11.20
C HIS A 134 27.10 -3.26 10.39
N GLU A 135 25.97 -2.76 10.89
CA GLU A 135 24.98 -1.96 10.15
C GLU A 135 25.59 -0.71 9.49
N GLN A 136 26.39 0.06 10.25
CA GLN A 136 27.06 1.26 9.73
C GLN A 136 28.10 0.89 8.65
N GLN A 137 28.89 -0.16 8.89
CA GLN A 137 29.94 -0.61 7.96
C GLN A 137 29.34 -1.09 6.65
N ASP A 138 28.25 -1.86 6.72
CA ASP A 138 27.61 -2.44 5.54
C ASP A 138 26.85 -1.36 4.75
N ALA A 139 26.16 -0.42 5.42
CA ALA A 139 25.55 0.74 4.76
C ALA A 139 26.58 1.58 3.98
N GLU A 140 27.72 1.90 4.59
CA GLU A 140 28.82 2.63 3.94
C GLU A 140 29.40 1.84 2.76
N THR A 141 29.52 0.52 2.91
CA THR A 141 29.99 -0.37 1.85
C THR A 141 29.05 -0.33 0.65
N PHE A 142 27.74 -0.44 0.86
CA PHE A 142 26.73 -0.37 -0.20
C PHE A 142 26.78 0.97 -0.94
N ALA A 143 26.81 2.09 -0.21
CA ALA A 143 26.95 3.41 -0.83
C ALA A 143 28.26 3.55 -1.63
N SER A 144 29.36 2.96 -1.16
CA SER A 144 30.64 2.97 -1.88
C SER A 144 30.59 2.20 -3.21
N TRP A 145 29.66 1.24 -3.34
CA TRP A 145 29.40 0.50 -4.56
C TRP A 145 28.39 1.18 -5.49
N GLY A 146 27.88 2.36 -5.10
CA GLY A 146 26.90 3.11 -5.88
C GLY A 146 25.47 2.63 -5.71
N VAL A 147 25.17 1.87 -4.65
CA VAL A 147 23.81 1.45 -4.30
C VAL A 147 22.98 2.64 -3.84
N GLU A 148 21.72 2.69 -4.29
CA GLU A 148 20.76 3.76 -3.96
C GLU A 148 19.48 3.23 -3.27
N TYR A 149 19.36 1.91 -3.12
CA TYR A 149 18.21 1.23 -2.56
C TYR A 149 18.66 0.00 -1.75
N LEU A 150 18.15 -0.13 -0.53
CA LEU A 150 18.37 -1.27 0.35
C LEU A 150 17.04 -1.95 0.65
N LYS A 151 16.88 -3.20 0.21
CA LYS A 151 15.90 -4.13 0.79
C LYS A 151 16.51 -4.74 2.03
N LEU A 152 15.91 -4.50 3.19
CA LEU A 152 16.35 -5.09 4.45
C LEU A 152 15.34 -6.11 4.94
N ASP A 153 15.82 -7.34 5.08
CA ASP A 153 15.06 -8.45 5.59
C ASP A 153 15.17 -8.59 7.12
N GLY A 154 14.64 -9.67 7.68
CA GLY A 154 14.64 -9.90 9.12
C GLY A 154 14.77 -11.36 9.53
N CYS A 155 15.34 -12.22 8.69
CA CYS A 155 15.60 -13.59 9.10
C CYS A 155 16.65 -13.63 10.21
N ASN A 156 16.59 -14.64 11.07
CA ASN A 156 17.57 -14.83 12.14
C ASN A 156 17.73 -13.62 13.11
N VAL A 157 16.68 -12.81 13.25
CA VAL A 157 16.54 -11.82 14.32
C VAL A 157 16.09 -12.54 15.60
N SER A 158 16.75 -12.25 16.71
CA SER A 158 16.40 -12.81 18.03
C SER A 158 16.29 -11.70 19.05
N PRO A 159 15.30 -11.73 19.97
CA PRO A 159 15.12 -10.67 20.96
C PRO A 159 16.31 -10.54 21.91
N GLN A 160 16.69 -9.31 22.23
CA GLN A 160 17.81 -8.99 23.11
C GLN A 160 17.42 -7.97 24.20
N GLY A 161 18.13 -8.01 25.33
CA GLY A 161 17.98 -6.98 26.37
C GLY A 161 16.60 -6.94 27.04
N GLY A 162 15.81 -8.02 26.95
CA GLY A 162 14.46 -8.11 27.51
C GLY A 162 13.34 -7.56 26.61
N ARG A 163 13.67 -7.15 25.37
CA ARG A 163 12.67 -6.79 24.35
C ARG A 163 11.88 -8.02 23.91
N THR A 164 10.62 -7.79 23.54
CA THR A 164 9.84 -8.73 22.72
C THR A 164 10.41 -8.81 21.31
N LEU A 165 9.98 -9.78 20.50
CA LEU A 165 10.40 -9.85 19.10
C LEU A 165 10.00 -8.59 18.32
N GLN A 166 8.77 -8.11 18.50
CA GLN A 166 8.31 -6.88 17.84
C GLN A 166 9.17 -5.66 18.20
N GLU A 167 9.49 -5.47 19.48
CA GLU A 167 10.37 -4.39 19.93
C GLU A 167 11.82 -4.56 19.45
N GLU A 168 12.26 -5.80 19.21
CA GLU A 168 13.57 -6.07 18.58
C GLU A 168 13.60 -5.55 17.15
N TYR A 169 12.59 -5.87 16.34
CA TYR A 169 12.49 -5.37 14.96
C TYR A 169 12.38 -3.84 14.93
N GLU A 170 11.55 -3.24 15.77
CA GLU A 170 11.41 -1.78 15.84
C GLU A 170 12.75 -1.10 16.12
N HIS A 171 13.52 -1.62 17.07
CA HIS A 171 14.85 -1.09 17.37
C HIS A 171 15.83 -1.23 16.20
N LEU A 172 15.90 -2.40 15.57
CA LEU A 172 16.84 -2.65 14.47
C LEU A 172 16.49 -1.81 13.25
N TYR A 173 15.22 -1.74 12.86
CA TYR A 173 14.77 -0.94 11.73
C TYR A 173 14.89 0.56 11.99
N SER A 174 14.63 1.02 13.22
CA SER A 174 14.90 2.41 13.62
C SER A 174 16.39 2.76 13.55
N MET A 175 17.27 1.84 13.95
CA MET A 175 18.71 2.03 13.86
C MET A 175 19.17 2.13 12.40
N TRP A 176 18.70 1.23 11.54
CA TRP A 176 18.95 1.30 10.10
C TRP A 176 18.46 2.60 9.48
N HIS A 177 17.24 3.03 9.79
CA HIS A 177 16.74 4.33 9.36
C HIS A 177 17.66 5.49 9.79
N GLY A 178 18.10 5.51 11.05
CA GLY A 178 19.02 6.52 11.57
C GLY A 178 20.37 6.54 10.86
N ILE A 179 20.89 5.37 10.49
CA ILE A 179 22.13 5.23 9.71
C ILE A 179 21.92 5.77 8.29
N LEU A 180 20.91 5.27 7.57
CA LEU A 180 20.66 5.60 6.16
C LEU A 180 20.31 7.09 5.98
N SER A 181 19.45 7.65 6.84
CA SER A 181 19.07 9.07 6.80
C SER A 181 20.23 10.01 7.15
N GLY A 182 21.24 9.53 7.90
CA GLY A 182 22.44 10.28 8.26
C GLY A 182 23.51 10.33 7.16
N MET A 183 23.36 9.55 6.09
CA MET A 183 24.34 9.49 4.99
C MET A 183 24.28 10.75 4.11
N GLU A 184 25.39 11.11 3.46
CA GLU A 184 25.42 12.24 2.51
C GLU A 184 24.41 12.05 1.36
N LYS A 185 24.22 10.80 0.93
CA LYS A 185 23.19 10.37 -0.02
C LYS A 185 22.45 9.19 0.63
N PRO A 186 21.28 9.45 1.24
CA PRO A 186 20.45 8.38 1.78
C PRO A 186 20.06 7.36 0.70
N LEU A 187 19.93 6.10 1.11
CA LEU A 187 19.42 5.01 0.28
C LEU A 187 17.91 4.89 0.53
N VAL A 188 17.15 4.58 -0.51
CA VAL A 188 15.75 4.14 -0.35
C VAL A 188 15.73 2.90 0.54
N PHE A 189 14.93 2.93 1.59
CA PHE A 189 14.83 1.87 2.57
C PHE A 189 13.53 1.09 2.39
N SER A 190 13.68 -0.15 1.90
CA SER A 190 12.59 -1.10 1.71
C SER A 190 12.57 -2.10 2.85
N GLU A 191 11.52 -2.02 3.67
CA GLU A 191 11.45 -2.73 4.94
C GLU A 191 10.63 -4.03 4.83
N SER A 192 11.21 -5.17 5.21
CA SER A 192 10.46 -6.44 5.28
C SER A 192 9.87 -6.73 6.66
N ALA A 193 10.08 -5.88 7.68
CA ALA A 193 9.68 -6.15 9.06
C ALA A 193 8.23 -6.64 9.23
N PRO A 194 7.19 -6.04 8.60
CA PRO A 194 5.83 -6.51 8.82
C PRO A 194 5.59 -7.95 8.36
N ALA A 195 6.30 -8.43 7.34
CA ALA A 195 6.17 -9.79 6.81
C ALA A 195 6.50 -10.88 7.86
N TYR A 196 7.21 -10.55 8.94
CA TYR A 196 7.58 -11.48 10.01
C TYR A 196 6.51 -11.65 11.09
N PHE A 197 5.42 -10.86 11.03
CA PHE A 197 4.35 -10.86 12.03
C PHE A 197 2.98 -11.24 11.46
N VAL A 198 2.95 -11.71 10.20
CA VAL A 198 1.74 -12.12 9.48
C VAL A 198 1.28 -13.53 9.88
N ASN A 199 0.05 -13.89 9.51
CA ASN A 199 -0.55 -15.22 9.75
C ASN A 199 -0.64 -15.66 11.22
N GLU A 200 -0.50 -14.70 12.14
CA GLU A 200 -0.64 -14.95 13.56
C GLU A 200 -2.10 -15.07 14.00
N LYS A 201 -2.32 -15.80 15.10
CA LYS A 201 -3.66 -15.91 15.70
C LYS A 201 -4.21 -14.53 16.05
N SER A 202 -3.36 -13.64 16.57
CA SER A 202 -3.64 -12.24 16.85
C SER A 202 -2.79 -11.37 15.91
N LEU A 203 -3.36 -10.34 15.29
CA LEU A 203 -2.59 -9.40 14.46
C LEU A 203 -2.02 -8.21 15.25
N THR A 204 -2.20 -8.18 16.57
CA THR A 204 -1.70 -7.10 17.44
C THR A 204 -0.25 -6.72 17.21
N ASP A 205 0.68 -7.68 17.11
CA ASP A 205 2.09 -7.33 16.89
C ASP A 205 2.33 -6.85 15.45
N TRP A 206 1.65 -7.44 14.45
CA TRP A 206 1.67 -6.93 13.07
C TRP A 206 1.17 -5.49 12.98
N TYR A 207 0.09 -5.16 13.68
CA TYR A 207 -0.45 -3.80 13.74
C TYR A 207 0.50 -2.82 14.44
N LYS A 208 1.18 -3.23 15.53
CA LYS A 208 2.23 -2.41 16.14
C LYS A 208 3.36 -2.13 15.17
N VAL A 209 3.81 -3.15 14.43
CA VAL A 209 4.83 -3.01 13.38
C VAL A 209 4.39 -1.99 12.34
N MET A 210 3.17 -2.14 11.81
CA MET A 210 2.60 -1.18 10.86
C MET A 210 2.46 0.24 11.44
N GLY A 211 2.39 0.40 12.75
CA GLY A 211 2.34 1.70 13.42
C GLY A 211 3.64 2.51 13.33
N TRP A 212 4.81 1.85 13.32
CA TRP A 212 6.11 2.54 13.28
C TRP A 212 6.83 2.45 11.93
N VAL A 213 6.60 1.40 11.14
CA VAL A 213 7.28 1.18 9.84
C VAL A 213 7.20 2.39 8.90
N PRO A 214 6.03 3.05 8.72
CA PRO A 214 5.95 4.23 7.85
C PRO A 214 6.79 5.44 8.30
N GLY A 215 7.35 5.41 9.51
CA GLY A 215 8.25 6.42 10.04
C GLY A 215 9.73 6.14 9.78
N TYR A 216 10.09 4.95 9.27
CA TYR A 216 11.48 4.51 9.10
C TYR A 216 11.90 4.33 7.63
N GLY A 217 11.05 3.79 6.76
CA GLY A 217 11.40 3.60 5.35
C GLY A 217 10.45 4.26 4.37
N GLU A 218 10.74 4.06 3.09
CA GLU A 218 9.93 4.59 1.98
C GLU A 218 8.96 3.55 1.41
N LEU A 219 9.10 2.29 1.78
CA LEU A 219 8.17 1.22 1.43
C LEU A 219 8.36 0.02 2.35
N ALA A 220 7.31 -0.79 2.49
CA ALA A 220 7.41 -2.00 3.29
C ALA A 220 6.52 -3.14 2.81
N ARG A 221 7.02 -4.37 2.98
CA ARG A 221 6.33 -5.62 2.65
C ARG A 221 5.40 -6.03 3.81
N HIS A 222 4.13 -6.31 3.50
CA HIS A 222 3.09 -6.51 4.52
C HIS A 222 2.53 -7.93 4.64
N SER A 223 3.03 -8.84 3.83
CA SER A 223 2.50 -10.19 3.65
C SER A 223 3.65 -11.17 3.47
N ASN A 224 3.32 -12.47 3.45
CA ASN A 224 4.25 -13.49 2.96
C ASN A 224 4.74 -13.15 1.55
N ASP A 225 5.84 -13.78 1.16
CA ASP A 225 6.34 -13.71 -0.20
C ASP A 225 5.29 -14.18 -1.22
N ILE A 226 5.23 -13.44 -2.32
CA ILE A 226 4.66 -13.94 -3.56
C ILE A 226 5.41 -15.20 -3.97
N ILE A 227 4.70 -16.14 -4.57
CA ILE A 227 5.26 -17.46 -4.87
C ILE A 227 6.49 -17.33 -5.78
N VAL A 228 7.54 -18.07 -5.44
CA VAL A 228 8.71 -18.22 -6.30
C VAL A 228 8.39 -19.13 -7.49
N TYR A 229 9.08 -18.98 -8.61
CA TYR A 229 8.79 -19.67 -9.88
C TYR A 229 8.77 -21.20 -9.78
N GLY A 230 9.66 -21.77 -8.95
CA GLY A 230 9.71 -23.21 -8.65
C GLY A 230 8.85 -23.64 -7.45
N GLY A 231 8.10 -22.71 -6.86
CA GLY A 231 7.30 -22.89 -5.66
C GLY A 231 6.12 -23.82 -5.86
N GLN A 232 5.67 -24.44 -4.77
CA GLN A 232 4.50 -25.32 -4.78
C GLN A 232 3.25 -24.53 -4.40
N GLY A 233 2.16 -24.71 -5.15
CA GLY A 233 0.88 -24.07 -4.88
C GLY A 233 0.28 -23.37 -6.10
N SER A 234 -0.82 -22.64 -5.88
CA SER A 234 -1.46 -21.81 -6.89
C SER A 234 -0.80 -20.44 -6.91
N ALA A 235 -0.25 -20.04 -8.07
CA ALA A 235 0.33 -18.71 -8.24
C ALA A 235 -0.73 -17.60 -8.10
N TRP A 236 -1.96 -17.85 -8.58
CA TRP A 236 -3.05 -16.91 -8.41
C TRP A 236 -3.46 -16.75 -6.94
N ASP A 237 -3.51 -17.84 -6.17
CA ASP A 237 -3.84 -17.76 -4.74
C ASP A 237 -2.78 -16.95 -3.97
N SER A 238 -1.51 -17.06 -4.38
CA SER A 238 -0.43 -16.24 -3.85
C SER A 238 -0.59 -14.76 -4.20
N VAL A 239 -0.87 -14.42 -5.47
CA VAL A 239 -1.21 -13.03 -5.87
C VAL A 239 -2.38 -12.50 -5.02
N MET A 240 -3.40 -13.32 -4.80
CA MET A 240 -4.59 -12.94 -4.04
C MET A 240 -4.34 -12.80 -2.54
N LEU A 241 -3.38 -13.53 -1.97
CA LEU A 241 -2.92 -13.36 -0.58
C LEU A 241 -2.28 -11.98 -0.40
N ASN A 242 -1.37 -11.62 -1.30
CA ASN A 242 -0.67 -10.33 -1.26
C ASN A 242 -1.65 -9.17 -1.50
N TYR A 243 -2.55 -9.30 -2.48
CA TYR A 243 -3.67 -8.37 -2.66
C TYR A 243 -4.51 -8.22 -1.38
N HIS A 244 -4.86 -9.32 -0.72
CA HIS A 244 -5.66 -9.29 0.50
C HIS A 244 -4.99 -8.45 1.59
N TYR A 245 -3.73 -8.71 1.92
CA TYR A 245 -3.01 -7.92 2.92
C TYR A 245 -2.90 -6.45 2.50
N ASN A 246 -2.71 -6.17 1.21
CA ASN A 246 -2.64 -4.79 0.75
C ASN A 246 -3.97 -4.04 0.93
N THR A 247 -5.12 -4.72 0.85
CA THR A 247 -6.42 -4.08 1.15
C THR A 247 -6.56 -3.62 2.61
N LEU A 248 -5.69 -4.07 3.53
CA LEU A 248 -5.76 -3.76 4.95
C LEU A 248 -4.98 -2.48 5.35
N VAL A 249 -4.10 -1.99 4.48
CA VAL A 249 -3.01 -1.04 4.86
C VAL A 249 -3.15 0.35 4.24
N ALA A 250 -4.25 0.63 3.54
CA ALA A 250 -4.45 1.90 2.82
C ALA A 250 -4.25 3.17 3.66
N ARG A 251 -4.49 3.10 4.97
CA ARG A 251 -4.31 4.22 5.92
C ARG A 251 -2.85 4.64 6.13
N TYR A 252 -1.88 3.76 5.83
CA TYR A 252 -0.47 4.05 6.02
C TYR A 252 0.15 4.74 4.79
N GLN A 253 -0.46 4.58 3.61
CA GLN A 253 0.13 5.07 2.37
C GLN A 253 0.04 6.59 2.26
N ARG A 254 1.16 7.21 1.88
CA ARG A 254 1.31 8.65 1.69
C ARG A 254 2.45 8.92 0.70
N PRO A 255 2.51 10.09 0.05
CA PRO A 255 3.68 10.44 -0.77
C PRO A 255 4.97 10.24 0.04
N GLY A 256 5.89 9.42 -0.48
CA GLY A 256 7.13 9.05 0.20
C GLY A 256 7.08 7.76 1.03
N TYR A 257 5.92 7.14 1.22
CA TYR A 257 5.80 5.80 1.80
C TYR A 257 4.76 4.96 1.06
N TYR A 258 5.17 3.82 0.51
CA TYR A 258 4.32 2.95 -0.31
C TYR A 258 4.15 1.57 0.31
N ASN A 259 2.92 1.07 0.34
CA ASN A 259 2.66 -0.29 0.77
C ASN A 259 3.10 -1.26 -0.35
N ASP A 260 3.91 -2.27 0.00
CA ASP A 260 4.49 -3.22 -0.95
C ASP A 260 3.77 -4.59 -0.92
N PRO A 261 2.95 -4.91 -1.94
CA PRO A 261 2.35 -6.20 -2.13
C PRO A 261 3.27 -7.23 -2.81
N ASP A 262 4.57 -6.97 -2.92
CA ASP A 262 5.60 -7.86 -3.49
C ASP A 262 5.68 -7.90 -5.03
N PHE A 263 6.59 -8.71 -5.57
CA PHE A 263 6.96 -8.71 -6.99
C PHE A 263 5.85 -9.09 -7.97
N LEU A 264 5.90 -8.51 -9.17
CA LEU A 264 5.15 -8.93 -10.35
C LEU A 264 5.80 -10.19 -10.95
N ILE A 265 5.08 -11.31 -10.94
CA ILE A 265 5.57 -12.63 -11.40
C ILE A 265 5.06 -12.96 -12.81
N VAL A 266 5.26 -12.02 -13.73
CA VAL A 266 4.61 -12.00 -15.05
C VAL A 266 4.90 -13.21 -15.93
N ASP A 267 6.05 -13.88 -15.77
CA ASP A 267 6.40 -15.06 -16.57
C ASP A 267 6.06 -16.39 -15.86
N HIS A 268 5.45 -16.34 -14.66
CA HIS A 268 5.12 -17.55 -13.92
C HIS A 268 4.13 -18.41 -14.71
N PRO A 269 4.43 -19.70 -14.99
CA PRO A 269 3.61 -20.56 -15.84
C PRO A 269 2.26 -20.96 -15.23
N GLY A 270 2.03 -20.58 -13.98
CA GLY A 270 0.83 -20.91 -13.21
C GLY A 270 -0.23 -19.81 -13.30
N LEU A 271 0.06 -18.71 -14.00
CA LEU A 271 -0.86 -17.61 -14.23
C LEU A 271 -1.33 -17.60 -15.68
N THR A 272 -2.63 -17.44 -15.86
CA THR A 272 -3.25 -17.05 -17.12
C THR A 272 -2.93 -15.60 -17.47
N MET A 273 -3.16 -15.20 -18.72
CA MET A 273 -2.91 -13.81 -19.12
C MET A 273 -3.82 -12.81 -18.39
N ASP A 274 -5.08 -13.19 -18.12
CA ASP A 274 -6.00 -12.34 -17.35
C ASP A 274 -5.52 -12.16 -15.90
N GLU A 275 -4.97 -13.20 -15.27
CA GLU A 275 -4.40 -13.11 -13.92
C GLU A 275 -3.14 -12.23 -13.89
N LYS A 276 -2.25 -12.36 -14.89
CA LYS A 276 -1.05 -11.50 -15.04
C LYS A 276 -1.44 -10.02 -15.19
N ARG A 277 -2.41 -9.74 -16.07
CA ARG A 277 -2.99 -8.40 -16.26
C ARG A 277 -3.63 -7.88 -14.97
N SER A 278 -4.39 -8.72 -14.28
CA SER A 278 -5.03 -8.37 -13.03
C SER A 278 -4.04 -8.06 -11.92
N GLN A 279 -2.95 -8.83 -11.78
CA GLN A 279 -1.89 -8.49 -10.83
C GLN A 279 -1.36 -7.08 -11.09
N PHE A 280 -0.96 -6.79 -12.34
CA PHE A 280 -0.44 -5.47 -12.72
C PHE A 280 -1.44 -4.34 -12.43
N ALA A 281 -2.70 -4.50 -12.84
CA ALA A 281 -3.74 -3.49 -12.63
C ALA A 281 -4.07 -3.26 -11.15
N LEU A 282 -4.05 -4.31 -10.32
CA LEU A 282 -4.30 -4.18 -8.89
C LEU A 282 -3.16 -3.42 -8.20
N TRP A 283 -1.90 -3.73 -8.52
CA TRP A 283 -0.73 -3.02 -8.00
C TRP A 283 -0.79 -1.54 -8.41
N ALA A 284 -1.05 -1.28 -9.70
CA ALA A 284 -1.22 0.09 -10.20
C ALA A 284 -2.37 0.84 -9.52
N SER A 285 -3.49 0.16 -9.25
CA SER A 285 -4.63 0.76 -8.54
C SER A 285 -4.26 1.14 -7.10
N PHE A 286 -3.29 0.46 -6.51
CA PHE A 286 -2.81 0.75 -5.17
C PHE A 286 -1.75 1.85 -5.13
N SER A 287 -1.12 2.24 -6.24
CA SER A 287 0.14 3.02 -6.22
C SER A 287 1.22 2.24 -5.47
N ALA A 288 1.44 1.01 -5.89
CA ALA A 288 2.34 0.05 -5.26
C ALA A 288 3.62 -0.11 -6.09
N PRO A 289 4.74 -0.59 -5.51
CA PRO A 289 5.93 -0.92 -6.29
C PRO A 289 5.61 -1.83 -7.49
N LEU A 290 6.00 -1.42 -8.70
CA LEU A 290 5.91 -2.25 -9.91
C LEU A 290 7.27 -2.90 -10.18
N ILE A 291 7.69 -3.79 -9.28
CA ILE A 291 8.97 -4.50 -9.37
C ILE A 291 8.74 -5.85 -10.02
N ILE A 292 9.31 -6.06 -11.21
CA ILE A 292 9.19 -7.29 -11.99
C ILE A 292 10.19 -8.33 -11.50
N SER A 293 9.75 -9.58 -11.33
CA SER A 293 10.62 -10.73 -11.16
C SER A 293 10.28 -11.78 -12.22
N ALA A 294 11.02 -11.75 -13.32
CA ALA A 294 10.83 -12.62 -14.49
C ALA A 294 12.12 -12.70 -15.33
N TYR A 295 12.22 -13.68 -16.22
CA TYR A 295 13.34 -13.75 -17.16
C TYR A 295 13.12 -12.83 -18.35
N MET A 296 13.70 -11.62 -18.28
CA MET A 296 13.48 -10.54 -19.24
C MET A 296 13.70 -10.91 -20.72
N PRO A 297 14.67 -11.77 -21.10
CA PRO A 297 14.81 -12.20 -22.48
C PRO A 297 13.59 -12.95 -23.06
N ASP A 298 12.77 -13.58 -22.21
CA ASP A 298 11.62 -14.40 -22.63
C ASP A 298 10.27 -13.72 -22.38
N VAL A 299 10.25 -12.49 -21.83
CA VAL A 299 9.00 -11.73 -21.66
C VAL A 299 8.40 -11.45 -23.04
N THR A 300 7.15 -11.89 -23.21
CA THR A 300 6.44 -11.85 -24.48
C THR A 300 5.93 -10.45 -24.82
N GLU A 301 5.57 -10.21 -26.08
CA GLU A 301 4.95 -8.95 -26.51
C GLU A 301 3.64 -8.65 -25.77
N GLU A 302 2.85 -9.69 -25.45
CA GLU A 302 1.58 -9.52 -24.72
C GLU A 302 1.82 -9.13 -23.25
N GLU A 303 2.88 -9.65 -22.63
CA GLU A 303 3.29 -9.25 -21.28
C GLU A 303 3.87 -7.83 -21.26
N LEU A 304 4.73 -7.51 -22.22
CA LEU A 304 5.25 -6.15 -22.40
C LEU A 304 4.14 -5.14 -22.65
N ALA A 305 3.08 -5.51 -23.36
CA ALA A 305 1.96 -4.61 -23.66
C ALA A 305 1.26 -4.09 -22.40
N PHE A 306 1.05 -4.93 -21.38
CA PHE A 306 0.49 -4.44 -20.12
C PHE A 306 1.55 -3.81 -19.23
N LEU A 307 2.77 -4.35 -19.17
CA LEU A 307 3.86 -3.77 -18.39
C LEU A 307 4.23 -2.35 -18.84
N THR A 308 4.01 -2.03 -20.12
CA THR A 308 4.25 -0.69 -20.67
C THR A 308 2.97 0.10 -20.90
N ASN A 309 1.84 -0.34 -20.34
CA ASN A 309 0.58 0.38 -20.44
C ASN A 309 0.66 1.71 -19.67
N ARG A 310 0.91 2.77 -20.44
CA ARG A 310 1.06 4.13 -19.93
C ARG A 310 -0.13 4.60 -19.09
N ALA A 311 -1.36 4.24 -19.43
CA ALA A 311 -2.54 4.72 -18.70
C ALA A 311 -2.61 4.12 -17.29
N LEU A 312 -2.22 2.85 -17.13
CA LEU A 312 -2.13 2.21 -15.82
C LEU A 312 -0.89 2.66 -15.03
N ILE A 313 0.25 2.87 -15.70
CA ILE A 313 1.45 3.43 -15.06
C ILE A 313 1.19 4.85 -14.54
N GLU A 314 0.50 5.71 -15.30
CA GLU A 314 0.12 7.05 -14.84
C GLU A 314 -0.80 7.02 -13.62
N VAL A 315 -1.63 5.98 -13.51
CA VAL A 315 -2.44 5.74 -12.31
C VAL A 315 -1.54 5.33 -11.15
N ASP A 316 -0.67 4.34 -11.33
CA ASP A 316 0.27 3.87 -10.31
C ASP A 316 1.16 5.00 -9.76
N GLN A 317 1.70 5.81 -10.68
CA GLN A 317 2.62 6.91 -10.40
C GLN A 317 1.90 8.23 -10.08
N ASP A 318 0.61 8.20 -9.76
CA ASP A 318 -0.17 9.40 -9.43
C ASP A 318 0.43 10.08 -8.17
N PRO A 319 0.75 11.39 -8.21
CA PRO A 319 1.50 12.06 -7.15
C PRO A 319 0.71 12.23 -5.85
N LYS A 320 -0.59 11.90 -5.83
CA LYS A 320 -1.37 11.83 -4.59
C LYS A 320 -0.95 10.62 -3.75
N ALA A 321 -0.33 9.61 -4.36
CA ALA A 321 0.07 8.33 -3.75
C ALA A 321 -1.08 7.66 -2.96
N GLN A 322 -2.32 8.00 -3.27
CA GLN A 322 -3.48 7.50 -2.54
C GLN A 322 -3.71 6.06 -2.95
N GLN A 323 -3.88 5.15 -1.98
CA GLN A 323 -4.20 3.75 -2.26
C GLN A 323 -5.71 3.56 -2.55
N ALA A 324 -6.05 2.69 -3.52
CA ALA A 324 -7.43 2.28 -3.74
C ALA A 324 -7.94 1.41 -2.60
N THR A 325 -9.15 1.68 -2.14
CA THR A 325 -9.81 0.94 -1.06
C THR A 325 -11.06 0.25 -1.58
N LEU A 326 -11.51 -0.80 -0.89
CA LEU A 326 -12.74 -1.51 -1.21
C LEU A 326 -13.96 -0.58 -1.07
N ALA A 327 -14.57 -0.23 -2.20
CA ALA A 327 -15.90 0.38 -2.25
C ALA A 327 -16.99 -0.66 -1.95
N SER A 328 -16.85 -1.86 -2.50
CA SER A 328 -17.78 -2.98 -2.33
C SER A 328 -17.03 -4.32 -2.45
N ARG A 329 -17.55 -5.35 -1.78
CA ARG A 329 -17.06 -6.73 -1.85
C ARG A 329 -18.22 -7.70 -1.64
N ASP A 330 -18.36 -8.66 -2.54
CA ASP A 330 -19.21 -9.85 -2.36
C ASP A 330 -18.37 -11.14 -2.37
N GLN A 331 -18.98 -12.29 -2.64
CA GLN A 331 -18.28 -13.59 -2.67
C GLN A 331 -17.24 -13.71 -3.78
N SER A 332 -17.41 -12.97 -4.89
CA SER A 332 -16.65 -13.14 -6.14
C SER A 332 -16.19 -11.84 -6.78
N LEU A 333 -16.70 -10.68 -6.36
CA LEU A 333 -16.37 -9.39 -6.93
C LEU A 333 -15.86 -8.43 -5.87
N ASP A 334 -14.80 -7.71 -6.22
CA ASP A 334 -14.34 -6.54 -5.48
C ASP A 334 -14.44 -5.32 -6.38
N VAL A 335 -14.94 -4.22 -5.83
CA VAL A 335 -14.89 -2.89 -6.43
C VAL A 335 -13.97 -2.04 -5.57
N LEU A 336 -12.89 -1.53 -6.13
CA LEU A 336 -11.96 -0.62 -5.49
C LEU A 336 -12.04 0.77 -6.12
N THR A 337 -11.74 1.80 -5.34
CA THR A 337 -11.77 3.17 -5.83
C THR A 337 -10.84 4.09 -5.06
N ARG A 338 -10.37 5.13 -5.73
CA ARG A 338 -9.63 6.26 -5.17
C ARG A 338 -9.74 7.49 -6.07
N SER A 339 -9.34 8.64 -5.56
CA SER A 339 -9.22 9.86 -6.36
C SER A 339 -7.78 10.01 -6.86
N LEU A 340 -7.63 10.56 -8.06
CA LEU A 340 -6.34 10.90 -8.66
C LEU A 340 -6.03 12.38 -8.42
N ALA A 341 -4.75 12.77 -8.52
CA ALA A 341 -4.29 14.13 -8.26
C ALA A 341 -4.93 15.17 -9.20
N ASN A 342 -5.28 14.75 -10.42
CA ASN A 342 -5.90 15.64 -11.42
C ASN A 342 -7.41 15.86 -11.21
N GLY A 343 -8.00 15.30 -10.14
CA GLY A 343 -9.43 15.42 -9.83
C GLY A 343 -10.30 14.28 -10.37
N ASP A 344 -9.77 13.38 -11.19
CA ASP A 344 -10.52 12.23 -11.69
C ASP A 344 -10.72 11.15 -10.62
N ARG A 345 -11.65 10.24 -10.87
CA ARG A 345 -11.93 9.09 -10.01
C ARG A 345 -11.51 7.78 -10.69
N LEU A 346 -10.74 6.95 -9.99
CA LEU A 346 -10.39 5.61 -10.44
C LEU A 346 -11.41 4.59 -9.90
N VAL A 347 -11.76 3.63 -10.74
CA VAL A 347 -12.53 2.44 -10.38
C VAL A 347 -11.83 1.21 -10.91
N THR A 348 -11.60 0.24 -10.02
CA THR A 348 -11.04 -1.06 -10.38
C THR A 348 -12.01 -2.14 -9.94
N VAL A 349 -12.44 -2.99 -10.86
CA VAL A 349 -13.34 -4.11 -10.57
C VAL A 349 -12.58 -5.39 -10.82
N LEU A 350 -12.45 -6.23 -9.80
CA LEU A 350 -11.80 -7.53 -9.86
C LEU A 350 -12.83 -8.64 -9.76
N ASN A 351 -12.87 -9.52 -10.76
CA ASN A 351 -13.60 -10.78 -10.67
C ASN A 351 -12.73 -11.86 -10.03
N ARG A 352 -12.90 -12.11 -8.73
CA ARG A 352 -12.26 -13.20 -7.97
C ARG A 352 -12.89 -14.57 -8.24
N GLY A 353 -14.01 -14.62 -8.96
CA GLY A 353 -14.71 -15.86 -9.30
C GLY A 353 -14.12 -16.59 -10.51
N SER A 354 -14.46 -17.88 -10.62
CA SER A 354 -13.98 -18.79 -11.67
C SER A 354 -14.71 -18.71 -13.01
N GLY A 355 -15.68 -17.81 -13.15
CA GLY A 355 -16.52 -17.67 -14.33
C GLY A 355 -16.66 -16.22 -14.76
N SER A 356 -17.08 -15.99 -16.02
CA SER A 356 -17.33 -14.63 -16.49
C SER A 356 -18.50 -13.99 -15.75
N THR A 357 -18.42 -12.69 -15.51
CA THR A 357 -19.45 -11.94 -14.79
C THR A 357 -19.71 -10.59 -15.43
N SER A 358 -20.95 -10.11 -15.28
CA SER A 358 -21.37 -8.76 -15.66
C SER A 358 -21.84 -8.05 -14.40
N HIS A 359 -21.34 -6.84 -14.17
CA HIS A 359 -21.71 -6.07 -13.01
C HIS A 359 -21.97 -4.61 -13.38
N SER A 360 -22.88 -3.96 -12.66
CA SER A 360 -23.11 -2.52 -12.75
C SER A 360 -22.64 -1.90 -11.44
N VAL A 361 -21.69 -0.97 -11.51
CA VAL A 361 -21.14 -0.25 -10.36
C VAL A 361 -21.81 1.12 -10.30
N PRO A 362 -22.73 1.37 -9.34
CA PRO A 362 -23.31 2.69 -9.16
C PRO A 362 -22.24 3.75 -8.84
N VAL A 363 -22.38 4.95 -9.41
CA VAL A 363 -21.45 6.05 -9.15
C VAL A 363 -21.49 6.51 -7.69
N SER A 364 -22.61 6.27 -7.00
CA SER A 364 -22.74 6.50 -5.56
C SER A 364 -21.76 5.66 -4.73
N TRP A 365 -21.42 4.44 -5.16
CA TRP A 365 -20.43 3.59 -4.49
C TRP A 365 -19.02 4.19 -4.58
N LEU A 366 -18.80 5.06 -5.55
CA LEU A 366 -17.54 5.75 -5.79
C LEU A 366 -17.47 7.10 -5.07
N GLY A 367 -18.54 7.49 -4.37
CA GLY A 367 -18.65 8.79 -3.73
C GLY A 367 -19.10 9.94 -4.63
N LEU A 368 -19.60 9.63 -5.82
CA LEU A 368 -20.01 10.60 -6.83
C LEU A 368 -21.54 10.81 -6.82
N SER A 369 -21.98 12.00 -7.27
CA SER A 369 -23.41 12.32 -7.36
C SER A 369 -24.10 11.54 -8.49
N SER A 370 -25.27 10.98 -8.22
CA SER A 370 -26.13 10.34 -9.23
C SER A 370 -26.90 11.35 -10.09
N GLU A 371 -26.84 12.64 -9.77
CA GLU A 371 -27.46 13.71 -10.56
C GLU A 371 -26.58 14.18 -11.73
N CYS A 372 -25.34 13.70 -11.78
CA CYS A 372 -24.37 14.03 -12.81
C CYS A 372 -24.19 12.86 -13.79
N ALA A 373 -23.81 13.20 -15.02
CA ALA A 373 -23.32 12.25 -16.01
C ALA A 373 -21.80 12.33 -16.10
N TYR A 374 -21.13 11.18 -16.23
CA TYR A 374 -19.68 11.09 -16.29
C TYR A 374 -19.23 10.40 -17.59
N ASP A 375 -17.95 10.56 -17.91
CA ASP A 375 -17.27 9.78 -18.94
C ASP A 375 -16.27 8.84 -18.26
N ALA A 376 -16.39 7.54 -18.51
CA ALA A 376 -15.43 6.54 -18.05
C ALA A 376 -14.61 6.03 -19.23
N GLU A 377 -13.28 6.07 -19.09
CA GLU A 377 -12.32 5.49 -20.02
C GLU A 377 -11.78 4.18 -19.44
N ASN A 378 -11.89 3.08 -20.18
CA ASN A 378 -11.28 1.80 -19.84
C ASN A 378 -9.77 1.88 -20.11
N LEU A 379 -8.95 1.70 -19.07
CA LEU A 379 -7.51 1.87 -19.17
C LEU A 379 -6.79 0.69 -19.84
N TRP A 380 -7.50 -0.39 -20.17
CA TRP A 380 -6.95 -1.50 -20.94
C TRP A 380 -6.93 -1.23 -22.45
N ASP A 381 -7.98 -0.61 -22.99
CA ASP A 381 -8.17 -0.47 -24.45
C ASP A 381 -8.51 0.95 -24.91
N GLY A 382 -8.63 1.91 -23.98
CA GLY A 382 -8.99 3.30 -24.23
C GLY A 382 -10.46 3.52 -24.64
N SER A 383 -11.29 2.48 -24.59
CA SER A 383 -12.71 2.59 -24.91
C SER A 383 -13.43 3.48 -23.89
N LYS A 384 -14.42 4.24 -24.36
CA LYS A 384 -15.16 5.21 -23.54
C LYS A 384 -16.61 4.81 -23.41
N GLN A 385 -17.16 4.95 -22.22
CA GLN A 385 -18.59 4.81 -21.96
C GLN A 385 -19.14 6.05 -21.24
N LYS A 386 -20.33 6.49 -21.66
CA LYS A 386 -21.12 7.46 -20.92
C LYS A 386 -21.71 6.77 -19.70
N VAL A 387 -21.57 7.39 -18.53
CA VAL A 387 -22.01 6.85 -17.25
C VAL A 387 -23.15 7.72 -16.74
N ASP A 388 -24.35 7.18 -16.81
CA ASP A 388 -25.56 7.73 -16.19
C ASP A 388 -25.94 6.84 -15.02
N GLY A 389 -25.60 7.28 -13.81
CA GLY A 389 -25.82 6.57 -12.54
C GLY A 389 -24.94 5.33 -12.28
N GLN A 390 -24.47 4.60 -13.31
CA GLN A 390 -23.70 3.36 -13.13
C GLN A 390 -22.74 3.02 -14.28
N ILE A 391 -21.60 2.42 -13.94
CA ILE A 391 -20.61 1.90 -14.88
C ILE A 391 -20.93 0.43 -15.15
N LYS A 392 -20.97 0.03 -16.43
CA LYS A 392 -21.15 -1.38 -16.79
C LYS A 392 -19.79 -2.03 -17.03
N VAL A 393 -19.60 -3.21 -16.44
CA VAL A 393 -18.36 -3.97 -16.53
C VAL A 393 -18.68 -5.42 -16.89
N GLN A 394 -17.91 -5.97 -17.84
CA GLN A 394 -17.92 -7.38 -18.21
C GLN A 394 -16.51 -7.92 -17.98
N LEU A 395 -16.37 -8.98 -17.19
CA LEU A 395 -15.08 -9.56 -16.84
C LEU A 395 -15.08 -11.05 -17.12
N ALA A 396 -13.97 -11.56 -17.66
CA ALA A 396 -13.65 -12.97 -17.61
C ALA A 396 -13.30 -13.40 -16.16
N SER A 397 -13.10 -14.70 -15.95
CA SER A 397 -12.59 -15.23 -14.67
C SER A 397 -11.27 -14.56 -14.34
N HIS A 398 -11.09 -14.11 -13.10
CA HIS A 398 -9.83 -13.52 -12.60
C HIS A 398 -9.37 -12.25 -13.35
N ALA A 399 -10.21 -11.68 -14.19
CA ALA A 399 -9.92 -10.45 -14.93
C ALA A 399 -10.26 -9.20 -14.11
N THR A 400 -9.63 -8.08 -14.48
CA THR A 400 -9.89 -6.76 -13.93
C THR A 400 -10.40 -5.80 -14.99
N GLY A 401 -11.33 -4.94 -14.61
CA GLY A 401 -11.71 -3.76 -15.38
C GLY A 401 -11.26 -2.51 -14.65
N VAL A 402 -10.45 -1.67 -15.28
CA VAL A 402 -9.95 -0.43 -14.69
C VAL A 402 -10.48 0.75 -15.49
N TYR A 403 -11.17 1.67 -14.81
CA TYR A 403 -11.81 2.81 -15.43
C TYR A 403 -11.39 4.11 -14.75
N ARG A 404 -11.07 5.12 -15.56
CA ARG A 404 -10.87 6.49 -15.11
C ARG A 404 -12.10 7.31 -15.46
N LEU A 405 -12.73 7.91 -14.46
CA LEU A 405 -13.89 8.78 -14.62
C LEU A 405 -13.44 10.22 -14.58
N HIS A 406 -13.71 10.94 -15.66
CA HIS A 406 -13.55 12.38 -15.68
C HIS A 406 -14.73 13.05 -14.97
N LEU A 407 -14.45 13.91 -14.01
CA LEU A 407 -15.47 14.64 -13.26
C LEU A 407 -15.73 16.00 -13.94
N PRO A 408 -16.94 16.25 -14.46
CA PRO A 408 -17.26 17.52 -15.11
C PRO A 408 -17.34 18.66 -14.09
N GLU A 409 -17.22 19.89 -14.57
CA GLU A 409 -17.37 21.10 -13.76
C GLU A 409 -18.71 21.10 -13.00
N GLY A 410 -18.66 21.33 -11.69
CA GLY A 410 -19.81 21.26 -10.79
C GLY A 410 -20.11 19.87 -10.21
N CYS A 411 -19.40 18.82 -10.63
CA CYS A 411 -19.55 17.43 -10.15
C CYS A 411 -18.24 16.87 -9.54
N GLU A 412 -17.31 17.73 -9.14
CA GLU A 412 -15.97 17.37 -8.64
C GLU A 412 -15.99 16.91 -7.18
N THR A 413 -17.10 17.12 -6.46
CA THR A 413 -17.22 16.72 -5.06
C THR A 413 -17.27 15.20 -4.93
N VAL A 414 -16.23 14.64 -4.31
CA VAL A 414 -16.16 13.23 -3.95
C VAL A 414 -16.34 13.07 -2.45
N ILE A 415 -17.32 12.29 -2.04
CA ILE A 415 -17.50 11.90 -0.62
C ILE A 415 -16.76 10.57 -0.42
N PRO A 416 -15.80 10.44 0.52
CA PRO A 416 -15.19 9.15 0.84
C PRO A 416 -16.28 8.10 1.11
N THR A 417 -16.36 7.10 0.23
CA THR A 417 -17.45 6.12 0.20
C THR A 417 -16.88 4.73 -0.07
N GLY A 418 -17.29 3.75 0.73
CA GLY A 418 -16.86 2.37 0.61
C GLY A 418 -17.12 1.54 1.85
N LEU A 419 -16.42 0.42 1.98
CA LEU A 419 -16.58 -0.46 3.13
C LEU A 419 -15.96 0.15 4.40
N VAL A 420 -16.61 -0.07 5.53
CA VAL A 420 -16.01 -0.02 6.86
C VAL A 420 -15.94 -1.45 7.35
N PHE A 421 -14.76 -2.04 7.44
CA PHE A 421 -14.61 -3.47 7.73
C PHE A 421 -13.51 -3.71 8.75
N ASN A 422 -13.68 -4.73 9.59
CA ASN A 422 -12.64 -5.12 10.53
C ASN A 422 -11.51 -5.85 9.78
N THR A 423 -10.27 -5.41 9.93
CA THR A 423 -9.14 -5.93 9.14
C THR A 423 -8.69 -7.33 9.54
N LYS A 424 -9.07 -7.81 10.74
CA LYS A 424 -8.78 -9.18 11.19
C LYS A 424 -9.82 -10.17 10.69
N SER A 425 -11.10 -9.87 10.90
CA SER A 425 -12.20 -10.81 10.57
C SER A 425 -12.62 -10.73 9.11
N GLY A 426 -12.38 -9.58 8.45
CA GLY A 426 -12.89 -9.28 7.12
C GLY A 426 -14.40 -8.96 7.08
N ASN A 427 -15.07 -8.89 8.23
CA ASN A 427 -16.48 -8.56 8.29
C ASN A 427 -16.73 -7.07 8.08
N CYS A 428 -17.80 -6.77 7.35
CA CYS A 428 -18.27 -5.44 7.03
C CYS A 428 -19.26 -4.92 8.09
N LEU A 429 -19.10 -3.65 8.49
CA LEU A 429 -20.12 -2.92 9.24
C LEU A 429 -21.38 -2.83 8.38
N THR A 430 -22.47 -3.36 8.89
CA THR A 430 -23.70 -3.60 8.15
C THR A 430 -24.87 -2.90 8.81
N GLU A 431 -25.59 -2.09 8.05
CA GLU A 431 -26.88 -1.53 8.43
C GLU A 431 -27.96 -2.62 8.41
N ALA A 432 -28.78 -2.68 9.47
CA ALA A 432 -29.92 -3.58 9.53
C ALA A 432 -31.09 -2.97 10.30
N ASN A 433 -32.09 -2.44 9.57
CA ASN A 433 -33.33 -1.88 10.11
C ASN A 433 -33.09 -0.84 11.22
N GLY A 434 -32.11 0.05 11.05
CA GLY A 434 -31.77 1.10 12.02
C GLY A 434 -30.81 0.65 13.15
N SER A 435 -30.40 -0.62 13.16
CA SER A 435 -29.29 -1.12 13.98
C SER A 435 -28.04 -1.33 13.12
N VAL A 436 -26.89 -1.56 13.76
CA VAL A 436 -25.64 -1.92 13.10
C VAL A 436 -25.04 -3.19 13.69
N ARG A 437 -24.36 -3.97 12.86
CA ARG A 437 -23.64 -5.19 13.24
C ARG A 437 -22.55 -5.53 12.23
N PHE A 438 -21.65 -6.44 12.57
CA PHE A 438 -20.63 -6.94 11.66
C PHE A 438 -21.06 -8.26 11.03
N GLU A 439 -20.95 -8.37 9.71
CA GLU A 439 -21.31 -9.56 8.93
C GLU A 439 -20.33 -9.78 7.79
N ALA A 440 -20.31 -10.98 7.21
CA ALA A 440 -19.61 -11.22 5.96
C ALA A 440 -20.06 -10.21 4.88
N CYS A 441 -19.10 -9.70 4.11
CA CYS A 441 -19.40 -8.75 3.05
C CYS A 441 -20.22 -9.41 1.93
N LYS A 442 -21.31 -8.76 1.52
CA LYS A 442 -22.34 -9.24 0.57
C LYS A 442 -22.57 -8.28 -0.60
N GLY A 443 -21.79 -7.20 -0.68
CA GLY A 443 -21.73 -6.31 -1.83
C GLY A 443 -22.97 -5.43 -2.06
N ASP A 444 -23.72 -5.09 -1.01
CA ASP A 444 -24.91 -4.24 -1.12
C ASP A 444 -24.78 -2.92 -0.33
N GLU A 445 -25.68 -1.99 -0.60
CA GLU A 445 -25.65 -0.62 -0.06
C GLU A 445 -25.81 -0.52 1.47
N SER A 446 -26.20 -1.60 2.16
CA SER A 446 -26.22 -1.63 3.62
C SER A 446 -24.82 -1.73 4.24
N GLN A 447 -23.80 -2.09 3.44
CA GLN A 447 -22.40 -2.23 3.86
C GLN A 447 -21.48 -1.16 3.28
N ILE A 448 -22.01 -0.25 2.46
CA ILE A 448 -21.26 0.82 1.83
C ILE A 448 -21.60 2.12 2.57
N TRP A 449 -20.58 2.75 3.14
CA TRP A 449 -20.71 3.89 4.02
C TRP A 449 -20.04 5.13 3.43
N GLN A 450 -20.71 6.26 3.56
CA GLN A 450 -20.16 7.59 3.31
C GLN A 450 -19.59 8.12 4.61
N MET A 451 -18.34 8.61 4.59
CA MET A 451 -17.78 9.39 5.68
C MET A 451 -17.71 10.86 5.26
N ARG A 452 -18.51 11.69 5.93
CA ARG A 452 -18.54 13.15 5.68
C ARG A 452 -17.32 13.81 6.30
N SER A 453 -16.89 14.93 5.73
CA SER A 453 -15.83 15.77 6.32
C SER A 453 -16.15 16.26 7.73
N SER A 454 -17.44 16.27 8.09
CA SER A 454 -17.94 16.57 9.43
C SER A 454 -17.87 15.39 10.41
N GLY A 455 -17.23 14.26 10.05
CA GLY A 455 -17.08 13.07 10.92
C GLY A 455 -18.31 12.14 10.97
N GLU A 456 -19.34 12.39 10.17
CA GLU A 456 -20.55 11.56 10.15
C GLU A 456 -20.39 10.36 9.22
N LEU A 457 -20.70 9.15 9.71
CA LEU A 457 -20.82 7.95 8.88
C LEU A 457 -22.28 7.66 8.54
N ARG A 458 -22.57 7.47 7.25
CA ARG A 458 -23.93 7.23 6.74
C ARG A 458 -23.94 6.06 5.76
N PRO A 459 -24.79 5.02 5.94
CA PRO A 459 -24.87 3.94 4.97
C PRO A 459 -25.58 4.43 3.70
N LEU A 460 -25.18 3.92 2.53
CA LEU A 460 -25.85 4.25 1.27
C LEU A 460 -27.31 3.81 1.26
N SER A 461 -27.66 2.74 1.98
CA SER A 461 -29.06 2.30 2.14
C SER A 461 -29.96 3.34 2.81
N GLN A 462 -29.41 4.24 3.65
CA GLN A 462 -30.15 5.22 4.44
C GLN A 462 -29.32 6.50 4.70
N THR A 463 -29.05 7.28 3.65
CA THR A 463 -28.16 8.47 3.69
C THR A 463 -28.63 9.63 4.58
N GLU A 464 -29.89 9.61 5.02
CA GLU A 464 -30.46 10.56 6.00
C GLU A 464 -30.22 10.16 7.46
N ARG A 465 -29.59 9.00 7.70
CA ARG A 465 -29.25 8.50 9.03
C ARG A 465 -27.75 8.39 9.22
N CYS A 466 -27.33 8.64 10.47
CA CYS A 466 -25.94 8.71 10.88
C CYS A 466 -25.66 7.68 11.98
N LEU A 467 -24.47 7.07 11.91
CA LEU A 467 -23.93 6.21 12.96
C LEU A 467 -23.82 7.01 14.26
N THR A 468 -24.59 6.61 15.27
CA THR A 468 -24.75 7.35 16.51
C THR A 468 -24.30 6.50 17.69
N ALA A 469 -23.40 7.02 18.52
CA ALA A 469 -23.01 6.38 19.77
C ALA A 469 -23.79 6.96 20.96
N ARG A 470 -24.41 6.09 21.77
CA ARG A 470 -25.04 6.47 23.05
C ARG A 470 -24.70 5.46 24.13
N GLY A 471 -23.97 5.90 25.15
CA GLY A 471 -23.47 4.99 26.18
C GLY A 471 -22.53 3.97 25.56
N LYS A 472 -22.90 2.68 25.62
CA LYS A 472 -22.18 1.55 24.99
C LYS A 472 -22.83 1.01 23.71
N ALA A 473 -23.89 1.67 23.23
CA ALA A 473 -24.65 1.21 22.08
C ALA A 473 -24.33 2.08 20.85
N VAL A 474 -24.42 1.45 19.67
CA VAL A 474 -24.36 2.12 18.38
C VAL A 474 -25.64 1.82 17.61
N SER A 475 -26.24 2.86 17.02
CA SER A 475 -27.47 2.76 16.23
C SER A 475 -27.43 3.75 15.06
N LEU A 476 -28.44 3.68 14.20
CA LEU A 476 -28.68 4.70 13.19
C LEU A 476 -29.82 5.62 13.61
N GLU A 477 -29.52 6.89 13.75
CA GLU A 477 -30.48 7.93 14.06
C GLU A 477 -30.51 8.98 12.93
N PRO A 478 -31.59 9.77 12.79
CA PRO A 478 -31.57 10.94 11.91
C PRO A 478 -30.33 11.80 12.19
N CYS A 479 -29.65 12.25 11.15
CA CYS A 479 -28.40 13.00 11.29
C CYS A 479 -28.61 14.33 12.04
N LYS A 480 -28.10 14.40 13.29
CA LYS A 480 -28.08 15.57 14.17
C LYS A 480 -27.11 15.38 15.35
N GLY A 481 -26.31 16.41 15.63
CA GLY A 481 -25.59 16.57 16.90
C GLY A 481 -24.28 15.79 17.02
N ASP A 482 -23.68 15.91 18.20
CA ASP A 482 -22.26 15.58 18.43
C ASP A 482 -22.00 14.09 18.67
N ALA A 483 -23.01 13.33 19.08
CA ALA A 483 -22.95 11.88 19.28
C ALA A 483 -22.69 11.07 17.99
N GLN A 484 -22.65 11.74 16.84
CA GLN A 484 -22.53 11.17 15.50
C GLN A 484 -21.20 11.48 14.82
N LYS A 485 -20.28 12.10 15.57
CA LYS A 485 -18.98 12.52 15.10
C LYS A 485 -17.95 11.44 15.42
N TRP A 486 -17.26 10.99 14.39
CA TRP A 486 -16.28 9.93 14.47
C TRP A 486 -14.96 10.36 13.84
N SER A 487 -13.88 10.07 14.56
CA SER A 487 -12.51 10.29 14.14
C SER A 487 -11.84 8.95 13.85
N TYR A 488 -11.10 8.89 12.74
CA TYR A 488 -10.35 7.71 12.34
C TYR A 488 -8.85 7.93 12.53
N GLY A 489 -8.19 7.08 13.29
CA GLY A 489 -6.75 7.18 13.57
C GLY A 489 -5.90 6.27 12.70
N LEU A 490 -4.59 6.55 12.64
CA LEU A 490 -3.60 5.70 11.95
C LEU A 490 -3.55 4.26 12.54
N SER A 491 -3.90 4.10 13.82
CA SER A 491 -4.10 2.78 14.48
C SER A 491 -5.25 1.96 13.89
N GLY A 492 -6.07 2.55 13.01
CA GLY A 492 -7.28 1.93 12.49
C GLY A 492 -8.47 2.00 13.44
N ASN A 493 -8.33 2.65 14.60
CA ASN A 493 -9.46 2.91 15.49
C ASN A 493 -10.44 3.92 14.88
N LEU A 494 -11.73 3.62 14.97
CA LEU A 494 -12.81 4.55 14.70
C LEU A 494 -13.44 5.00 16.03
N LYS A 495 -13.02 6.17 16.52
CA LYS A 495 -13.38 6.73 17.82
C LYS A 495 -14.58 7.66 17.68
N ASN A 496 -15.56 7.55 18.57
CA ASN A 496 -16.63 8.54 18.68
C ASN A 496 -16.17 9.74 19.51
N ASP A 497 -16.32 10.95 18.99
CA ASP A 497 -15.78 12.17 19.60
C ASP A 497 -16.53 12.57 20.88
N ASN A 498 -17.78 12.12 21.04
CA ASN A 498 -18.59 12.45 22.22
C ASN A 498 -18.42 11.43 23.35
N THR A 499 -18.39 10.13 23.05
CA THR A 499 -18.23 9.08 24.07
C THR A 499 -16.78 8.71 24.35
N GLU A 500 -15.83 9.22 23.56
CA GLU A 500 -14.40 8.89 23.64
C GLU A 500 -14.10 7.39 23.45
N SER A 501 -15.07 6.62 22.97
CA SER A 501 -15.01 5.16 22.83
C SER A 501 -14.82 4.76 21.38
N CYS A 502 -14.18 3.62 21.15
CA CYS A 502 -13.93 3.10 19.82
C CYS A 502 -15.00 2.08 19.42
N LEU A 503 -15.36 2.10 18.13
CA LEU A 503 -16.14 1.03 17.51
C LEU A 503 -15.42 -0.30 17.75
N THR A 504 -16.17 -1.35 18.07
CA THR A 504 -15.60 -2.67 18.40
C THR A 504 -16.42 -3.76 17.72
N GLU A 505 -15.76 -4.71 17.07
CA GLU A 505 -16.40 -5.94 16.64
C GLU A 505 -16.42 -6.96 17.79
N GLY A 506 -17.62 -7.41 18.18
CA GLY A 506 -17.78 -8.41 19.23
C GLY A 506 -19.15 -8.35 19.90
N LEU A 507 -19.22 -8.78 21.17
CA LEU A 507 -20.44 -8.72 21.98
C LEU A 507 -20.88 -7.28 22.29
N GLU A 508 -19.92 -6.38 22.47
CA GLU A 508 -20.14 -4.93 22.56
C GLU A 508 -19.74 -4.29 21.23
N VAL A 509 -20.54 -3.35 20.72
CA VAL A 509 -20.26 -2.61 19.47
C VAL A 509 -19.44 -1.33 19.73
N LEU A 510 -19.28 -0.96 21.00
CA LEU A 510 -18.53 0.21 21.44
C LEU A 510 -17.84 -0.09 22.78
N SER A 511 -16.54 0.13 22.86
CA SER A 511 -15.77 -0.03 24.10
C SER A 511 -14.65 1.00 24.20
N SER A 512 -13.93 1.04 25.33
CA SER A 512 -12.72 1.86 25.44
C SER A 512 -11.77 1.56 24.29
N CYS A 513 -11.15 2.59 23.73
CA CYS A 513 -10.12 2.42 22.72
C CYS A 513 -8.93 1.67 23.31
N GLY A 514 -8.61 0.51 22.73
CA GLY A 514 -7.38 -0.22 22.99
C GLY A 514 -6.39 -0.04 21.85
N GLN A 515 -5.12 -0.28 22.14
CA GLN A 515 -4.06 -0.19 21.14
C GLN A 515 -3.99 -1.48 20.34
N GLU A 516 -4.08 -1.37 19.01
CA GLU A 516 -3.83 -2.46 18.07
C GLU A 516 -4.59 -3.76 18.40
N MET A 517 -5.83 -3.61 18.89
CA MET A 517 -6.71 -4.74 19.18
C MET A 517 -7.40 -5.21 17.91
N ASP A 518 -7.30 -6.51 17.61
CA ASP A 518 -7.94 -7.15 16.45
C ASP A 518 -9.41 -6.74 16.24
N SER A 519 -10.18 -6.54 17.30
CA SER A 519 -11.59 -6.15 17.24
C SER A 519 -11.83 -4.66 16.94
N GLN A 520 -10.81 -3.81 16.95
CA GLN A 520 -10.93 -2.34 16.84
C GLN A 520 -10.10 -1.72 15.72
N VAL A 521 -9.43 -2.53 14.89
CA VAL A 521 -8.73 -2.05 13.69
C VAL A 521 -9.63 -2.21 12.47
N PHE A 522 -10.00 -1.08 11.87
CA PHE A 522 -10.90 -1.05 10.72
C PHE A 522 -10.21 -0.46 9.49
N GLY A 523 -10.53 -1.02 8.32
CA GLY A 523 -10.26 -0.41 7.03
C GLY A 523 -11.42 0.50 6.64
N LEU A 524 -11.10 1.71 6.18
CA LEU A 524 -12.07 2.73 5.78
C LEU A 524 -11.84 3.17 4.32
N PRO A 525 -12.82 3.87 3.71
CA PRO A 525 -12.71 4.33 2.34
C PRO A 525 -11.58 5.34 2.11
N SER A 526 -11.00 5.29 0.92
CA SER A 526 -9.96 6.20 0.46
C SER A 526 -10.47 7.64 0.45
N GLY A 527 -9.71 8.54 1.07
CA GLY A 527 -10.03 9.97 1.20
C GLY A 527 -10.61 10.36 2.56
N VAL A 528 -10.79 9.40 3.47
CA VAL A 528 -11.03 9.70 4.88
C VAL A 528 -9.80 10.38 5.48
N HIS A 529 -10.02 11.45 6.23
CA HIS A 529 -8.97 12.16 6.96
C HIS A 529 -8.56 11.36 8.20
N LEU A 530 -7.25 11.18 8.39
CA LEU A 530 -6.67 10.55 9.57
C LEU A 530 -6.42 11.60 10.65
N PHE A 531 -6.83 11.31 11.87
CA PHE A 531 -6.53 12.12 13.05
C PHE A 531 -5.27 11.57 13.72
N GLU A 532 -4.38 12.49 14.11
CA GLU A 532 -3.17 12.21 14.89
C GLU A 532 -3.45 12.27 16.40
#